data_AF-A0A2M7HDM8-F1
#
_entry.id   AF-A0A2M7HDM8-F1
#
_cell.length_a   1.000
_cell.length_b   1.000
_cell.length_c   1.000
_cell.angle_alpha   90.00
_cell.angle_beta   90.00
_cell.angle_gamma   90.00
#
_symmetry.space_group_name_H-M   'P 1'
#
loop_
_entity.id
_entity.type
_entity.pdbx_description
1 polymer ?
#
loop_
_entity_poly.entity_id
_entity_poly.type
_entity_poly.pdbx_seq_one_letter_code
_entity_poly.pdbx_strand_id
1 'polypeptide(L)'
;MQPDPRQEADARQVMLGLAARLDGVLAGKQEVIEQVLIAMLCGGHVLIEDMPGMGKTTLAKALAVSLDTDFGRVQFTADLMPADIVGVEIFHPDEKRFVFHPGAVFHHILLADEINRATPRAQSALLEAMEEGQVSVERETHPLPKPFLVLATQNPMEHLGTYPLPESQLDRFFCRLRLGYPDRDAERRLLKGEVGRRQLAGLKPVASVRDWLAAQDAVQAMPVSDVLLDYVLELLALSRDGSWLSLGASPRAGADLVAAAKARAWLHNRSYVSAADVQAMWQPCLGHRVLAEGDTQAALAGILEQVTVPA
;
A
#
# COMPACT_ATOMS: atom_id res chain seq x y z
N MET A 1 22.74 -14.33 -3.76
CA MET A 1 23.09 -14.94 -2.46
C MET A 1 21.77 -15.41 -1.87
N GLN A 2 21.55 -16.73 -1.73
CA GLN A 2 20.29 -17.22 -1.15
C GLN A 2 20.24 -16.78 0.33
N PRO A 3 19.11 -16.23 0.81
CA PRO A 3 18.97 -15.85 2.21
C PRO A 3 19.12 -17.07 3.12
N ASP A 4 19.72 -16.90 4.29
CA ASP A 4 19.86 -17.97 5.30
C ASP A 4 18.44 -18.39 5.75
N PRO A 5 18.05 -19.68 5.64
CA PRO A 5 16.71 -20.16 6.01
C PRO A 5 16.30 -19.81 7.45
N ARG A 6 17.26 -19.63 8.36
CA ARG A 6 16.98 -19.19 9.74
C ARG A 6 16.59 -17.72 9.79
N GLN A 7 17.30 -16.87 9.05
CA GLN A 7 16.99 -15.44 8.96
C GLN A 7 15.64 -15.19 8.29
N GLU A 8 15.27 -16.01 7.30
CA GLU A 8 13.97 -15.95 6.65
C GLU A 8 12.82 -16.37 7.58
N ALA A 9 13.00 -17.46 8.33
CA ALA A 9 12.01 -17.90 9.31
C ALA A 9 11.80 -16.86 10.42
N ASP A 10 12.88 -16.23 10.89
CA ASP A 10 12.83 -15.15 11.87
C ASP A 10 12.10 -13.92 11.30
N ALA A 11 12.43 -13.48 10.08
CA ALA A 11 11.77 -12.33 9.43
C ALA A 11 10.26 -12.57 9.24
N ARG A 12 9.85 -13.77 8.82
CA ARG A 12 8.43 -14.12 8.68
C ARG A 12 7.72 -14.11 10.02
N GLN A 13 8.33 -14.69 11.06
CA GLN A 13 7.72 -14.72 12.39
C GLN A 13 7.52 -13.30 12.94
N VAL A 14 8.47 -12.40 12.68
CA VAL A 14 8.35 -10.98 13.02
C VAL A 14 7.19 -10.31 12.27
N MET A 15 7.04 -10.56 10.96
CA MET A 15 5.91 -10.02 10.17
C MET A 15 4.55 -10.58 10.60
N LEU A 16 4.47 -11.86 10.99
CA LEU A 16 3.25 -12.43 11.57
C LEU A 16 2.93 -11.83 12.94
N GLY A 17 3.95 -11.53 13.75
CA GLY A 17 3.82 -10.80 15.00
C GLY A 17 3.29 -9.37 14.78
N LEU A 18 3.75 -8.70 13.72
CA LEU A 18 3.25 -7.40 13.28
C LEU A 18 1.76 -7.49 12.88
N ALA A 19 1.39 -8.47 12.05
CA ALA A 19 -0.01 -8.68 11.66
C ALA A 19 -0.94 -8.89 12.86
N ALA A 20 -0.54 -9.75 13.80
CA ALA A 20 -1.29 -10.00 15.03
C ALA A 20 -1.41 -8.75 15.89
N ARG A 21 -0.36 -7.90 15.94
CA ARG A 21 -0.39 -6.63 16.67
C ARG A 21 -1.41 -5.66 16.06
N LEU A 22 -1.44 -5.56 14.74
CA LEU A 22 -2.37 -4.70 14.02
C LEU A 22 -3.81 -5.15 14.20
N ASP A 23 -4.07 -6.46 14.16
CA ASP A 23 -5.42 -7.02 14.36
C ASP A 23 -5.95 -6.72 15.77
N GLY A 24 -5.09 -6.78 16.78
CA GLY A 24 -5.42 -6.38 18.15
C GLY A 24 -5.84 -4.92 18.30
N VAL A 25 -5.48 -4.04 17.36
CA VAL A 25 -5.81 -2.61 17.39
C VAL A 25 -7.01 -2.28 16.49
N LEU A 26 -7.12 -2.91 15.33
CA LEU A 26 -8.14 -2.61 14.31
C LEU A 26 -9.39 -3.49 14.42
N ALA A 27 -9.29 -4.65 15.07
CA ALA A 27 -10.36 -5.61 15.31
C ALA A 27 -11.13 -6.06 14.05
N GLY A 28 -10.88 -7.28 13.57
CA GLY A 28 -11.70 -7.88 12.52
C GLY A 28 -11.38 -7.32 11.12
N LYS A 29 -10.15 -6.86 10.91
CA LYS A 29 -9.65 -6.31 9.65
C LYS A 29 -8.47 -7.12 9.10
N GLN A 30 -8.46 -8.43 9.36
CA GLN A 30 -7.34 -9.32 9.06
C GLN A 30 -6.95 -9.30 7.58
N GLU A 31 -7.93 -9.38 6.68
CA GLU A 31 -7.68 -9.34 5.23
C GLU A 31 -7.02 -8.03 4.78
N VAL A 32 -7.51 -6.89 5.27
CA VAL A 32 -6.94 -5.58 4.95
C VAL A 32 -5.53 -5.43 5.53
N ILE A 33 -5.30 -5.93 6.75
CA ILE A 33 -3.97 -5.95 7.36
C ILE A 33 -3.01 -6.78 6.51
N GLU A 34 -3.42 -7.98 6.09
CA GLU A 34 -2.64 -8.84 5.23
C GLU A 34 -2.31 -8.15 3.89
N GLN A 35 -3.29 -7.54 3.23
CA GLN A 35 -3.09 -6.82 1.97
C GLN A 35 -2.17 -5.61 2.12
N VAL A 36 -2.23 -4.88 3.24
CA VAL A 36 -1.30 -3.77 3.53
C VAL A 36 0.11 -4.30 3.76
N LEU A 37 0.27 -5.41 4.50
CA LEU A 37 1.57 -6.05 4.68
C LEU A 37 2.13 -6.56 3.35
N ILE A 38 1.29 -7.15 2.50
CA ILE A 38 1.69 -7.59 1.15
C ILE A 38 2.21 -6.39 0.34
N ALA A 39 1.46 -5.29 0.26
CA ALA A 39 1.91 -4.09 -0.44
C ALA A 39 3.23 -3.54 0.13
N MET A 40 3.33 -3.48 1.46
CA MET A 40 4.54 -3.06 2.18
C MET A 40 5.76 -3.95 1.87
N LEU A 41 5.57 -5.28 1.81
CA LEU A 41 6.62 -6.24 1.49
C LEU A 41 7.02 -6.22 0.00
N CYS A 42 6.12 -5.77 -0.87
CA CYS A 42 6.42 -5.55 -2.29
C CYS A 42 7.05 -4.17 -2.56
N GLY A 43 7.20 -3.32 -1.55
CA GLY A 43 7.68 -1.93 -1.72
C GLY A 43 6.65 -1.03 -2.40
N GLY A 44 5.37 -1.42 -2.37
CA GLY A 44 4.27 -0.71 -2.98
C GLY A 44 3.54 0.22 -2.02
N HIS A 45 2.79 1.16 -2.60
CA HIS A 45 1.94 2.10 -1.86
C HIS A 45 0.47 1.68 -1.89
N VAL A 46 -0.31 2.07 -0.88
CA VAL A 46 -1.71 1.64 -0.74
C VAL A 46 -2.65 2.84 -0.84
N LEU A 47 -3.69 2.71 -1.66
CA LEU A 47 -4.81 3.64 -1.71
C LEU A 47 -6.01 3.06 -0.94
N ILE A 48 -6.53 3.81 0.02
CA ILE A 48 -7.63 3.41 0.88
C ILE A 48 -8.87 4.26 0.55
N GLU A 49 -9.83 3.65 -0.14
CA GLU A 49 -11.14 4.26 -0.42
C GLU A 49 -12.10 3.96 0.72
N ASP A 50 -12.46 4.95 1.51
CA ASP A 50 -13.43 4.71 2.59
C ASP A 50 -14.01 5.98 3.17
N MET A 51 -15.05 5.81 3.97
CA MET A 51 -15.63 6.89 4.74
C MET A 51 -14.68 7.37 5.87
N PRO A 52 -14.85 8.62 6.34
CA PRO A 52 -14.17 9.10 7.53
C PRO A 52 -14.48 8.22 8.75
N GLY A 53 -13.50 8.05 9.64
CA GLY A 53 -13.70 7.32 10.91
C GLY A 53 -13.48 5.80 10.85
N MET A 54 -13.15 5.23 9.68
CA MET A 54 -12.98 3.77 9.50
C MET A 54 -11.67 3.18 10.05
N GLY A 55 -10.90 3.92 10.85
CA GLY A 55 -9.68 3.42 11.48
C GLY A 55 -8.39 3.53 10.64
N LYS A 56 -8.41 4.24 9.50
CA LYS A 56 -7.23 4.45 8.62
C LYS A 56 -6.03 5.05 9.35
N THR A 57 -6.28 6.11 10.13
CA THR A 57 -5.22 6.74 10.95
C THR A 57 -4.71 5.81 12.04
N THR A 58 -5.58 4.95 12.59
CA THR A 58 -5.18 3.96 13.59
C THR A 58 -4.28 2.90 12.97
N LEU A 59 -4.62 2.39 11.78
CA LEU A 59 -3.81 1.45 11.01
C LEU A 59 -2.41 2.02 10.73
N ALA A 60 -2.34 3.21 10.14
CA ALA A 60 -1.06 3.81 9.76
C ALA A 60 -0.13 4.04 10.96
N LYS A 61 -0.69 4.55 12.07
CA LYS A 61 0.10 4.77 13.31
C LYS A 61 0.48 3.47 13.99
N ALA A 62 -0.41 2.48 14.04
CA ALA A 62 -0.11 1.18 14.61
C ALA A 62 1.02 0.49 13.83
N LEU A 63 1.02 0.63 12.50
CA LEU A 63 2.07 0.11 11.63
C LEU A 63 3.42 0.76 11.95
N ALA A 64 3.48 2.10 11.97
CA ALA A 64 4.73 2.83 12.26
C ALA A 64 5.31 2.51 13.64
N VAL A 65 4.47 2.53 14.69
CA VAL A 65 4.93 2.20 16.05
C VAL A 65 5.38 0.75 16.15
N SER A 66 4.72 -0.17 15.44
CA SER A 66 5.06 -1.60 15.49
C SER A 66 6.35 -1.94 14.74
N LEU A 67 6.74 -1.13 13.75
CA LEU A 67 7.96 -1.27 12.94
C LEU A 67 9.15 -0.41 13.44
N ASP A 68 8.98 0.33 14.54
CA ASP A 68 9.97 1.29 15.06
C ASP A 68 10.38 2.35 14.02
N THR A 69 9.41 2.87 13.26
CA THR A 69 9.66 3.88 12.22
C THR A 69 9.11 5.24 12.61
N ASP A 70 9.63 6.28 11.96
CA ASP A 70 8.99 7.58 11.96
C ASP A 70 7.68 7.56 11.15
N PHE A 71 6.81 8.51 11.48
CA PHE A 71 5.45 8.59 10.95
C PHE A 71 5.13 10.03 10.53
N GLY A 72 4.83 10.20 9.25
CA GLY A 72 4.33 11.45 8.69
C GLY A 72 2.81 11.37 8.50
N ARG A 73 2.14 12.52 8.67
CA ARG A 73 0.74 12.67 8.27
C ARG A 73 0.54 14.01 7.58
N VAL A 74 -0.02 13.97 6.39
CA VAL A 74 -0.45 15.17 5.64
C VAL A 74 -1.93 15.04 5.34
N GLN A 75 -2.66 16.10 5.64
CA GLN A 75 -4.03 16.27 5.20
C GLN A 75 -4.00 17.01 3.87
N PHE A 76 -4.55 16.41 2.83
CA PHE A 76 -4.65 17.04 1.53
C PHE A 76 -5.84 18.01 1.55
N THR A 77 -5.53 19.27 1.27
CA THR A 77 -6.47 20.39 1.22
C THR A 77 -6.20 21.20 -0.05
N ALA A 78 -7.15 22.06 -0.44
CA ALA A 78 -7.04 22.83 -1.68
C ALA A 78 -5.87 23.83 -1.67
N ASP A 79 -5.40 24.22 -0.49
CA ASP A 79 -4.28 25.13 -0.23
C ASP A 79 -2.94 24.42 0.02
N LEU A 80 -2.93 23.08 0.08
CA LEU A 80 -1.69 22.32 0.28
C LEU A 80 -0.69 22.60 -0.85
N MET A 81 0.51 23.02 -0.50
CA MET A 81 1.55 23.31 -1.47
C MET A 81 2.43 22.08 -1.71
N PRO A 82 2.96 21.89 -2.93
CA PRO A 82 3.95 20.85 -3.20
C PRO A 82 5.12 20.87 -2.20
N ALA A 83 5.57 22.07 -1.80
CA ALA A 83 6.65 22.25 -0.82
C ALA A 83 6.36 21.65 0.56
N ASP A 84 5.10 21.57 0.99
CA ASP A 84 4.73 20.91 2.27
C ASP A 84 4.93 19.39 2.19
N ILE A 85 4.83 18.83 0.98
CA ILE A 85 5.01 17.42 0.70
C ILE A 85 6.49 17.12 0.52
N VAL A 86 7.17 17.85 -0.37
CA VAL A 86 8.53 17.54 -0.81
C VAL A 86 9.64 18.26 -0.04
N GLY A 87 9.31 19.28 0.74
CA GLY A 87 10.28 20.12 1.43
C GLY A 87 10.62 21.40 0.68
N VAL A 88 11.36 22.27 1.37
CA VAL A 88 11.73 23.60 0.88
C VAL A 88 13.07 24.01 1.45
N GLU A 89 13.80 24.83 0.72
CA GLU A 89 14.98 25.51 1.24
C GLU A 89 14.61 26.83 1.92
N ILE A 90 15.01 26.99 3.18
CA ILE A 90 14.80 28.22 3.94
C ILE A 90 16.17 28.88 4.13
N PHE A 91 16.27 30.17 3.80
CA PHE A 91 17.46 30.96 4.07
C PHE A 91 17.58 31.23 5.57
N HIS A 92 18.69 30.79 6.18
CA HIS A 92 19.02 31.08 7.56
C HIS A 92 19.99 32.27 7.62
N PRO A 93 19.56 33.45 8.10
CA PRO A 93 20.38 34.65 8.09
C PRO A 93 21.67 34.54 8.92
N ASP A 94 21.62 33.80 10.04
CA ASP A 94 22.75 33.61 10.93
C ASP A 94 23.86 32.78 10.27
N GLU A 95 23.47 31.77 9.49
CA GLU A 95 24.37 30.88 8.77
C GLU A 95 24.70 31.37 7.36
N LYS A 96 23.99 32.41 6.88
CA LYS A 96 24.07 32.98 5.52
C LYS A 96 23.97 31.91 4.42
N ARG A 97 23.19 30.86 4.67
CA ARG A 97 22.99 29.76 3.73
C ARG A 97 21.53 29.33 3.67
N PHE A 98 21.16 28.72 2.55
CA PHE A 98 19.92 27.97 2.43
C PHE A 98 20.09 26.63 3.11
N VAL A 99 19.11 26.22 3.91
CA VAL A 99 19.06 24.91 4.56
C VAL A 99 17.78 24.24 4.13
N PHE A 100 17.91 23.00 3.65
CA PHE A 100 16.78 22.17 3.29
C PHE A 100 15.99 21.74 4.53
N HIS A 101 14.68 21.99 4.50
CA HIS A 101 13.73 21.48 5.48
C HIS A 101 12.90 20.37 4.81
N PRO A 102 13.05 19.11 5.28
CA PRO A 102 12.38 17.99 4.66
C PRO A 102 10.86 18.10 4.82
N GLY A 103 10.15 17.81 3.73
CA GLY A 103 8.69 17.71 3.72
C GLY A 103 8.21 16.38 4.30
N ALA A 104 6.90 16.15 4.19
CA ALA A 104 6.27 14.96 4.77
C ALA A 104 6.74 13.62 4.18
N VAL A 105 7.20 13.58 2.93
CA VAL A 105 7.66 12.34 2.27
C VAL A 105 8.92 11.74 2.88
N PHE A 106 9.63 12.46 3.73
CA PHE A 106 10.86 11.98 4.39
C PHE A 106 10.61 11.10 5.62
N HIS A 107 9.38 10.62 5.82
CA HIS A 107 9.05 9.61 6.83
C HIS A 107 8.91 8.23 6.19
N HIS A 108 9.35 7.16 6.86
CA HIS A 108 9.22 5.78 6.36
C HIS A 108 7.76 5.40 6.12
N ILE A 109 6.84 5.89 6.97
CA ILE A 109 5.40 5.69 6.80
C ILE A 109 4.69 7.03 6.75
N LEU A 110 4.07 7.32 5.61
CA LEU A 110 3.30 8.54 5.38
C LEU A 110 1.82 8.21 5.21
N LEU A 111 0.96 8.81 6.05
CA LEU A 111 -0.48 8.86 5.83
C LEU A 111 -0.83 10.13 5.05
N ALA A 112 -1.28 9.98 3.81
CA ALA A 112 -1.77 11.07 2.95
C ALA A 112 -3.30 11.05 2.94
N ASP A 113 -3.92 11.82 3.84
CA ASP A 113 -5.37 11.84 4.00
C ASP A 113 -6.07 12.68 2.93
N GLU A 114 -7.11 12.12 2.31
CA GLU A 114 -7.99 12.78 1.33
C GLU A 114 -7.25 13.36 0.11
N ILE A 115 -6.39 12.54 -0.52
CA ILE A 115 -5.53 12.93 -1.64
C ILE A 115 -6.29 13.63 -2.77
N ASN A 116 -7.56 13.28 -2.97
CA ASN A 116 -8.46 13.87 -3.96
C ASN A 116 -8.92 15.31 -3.61
N ARG A 117 -8.56 15.89 -2.47
CA ARG A 117 -8.92 17.28 -2.11
C ARG A 117 -7.85 18.31 -2.45
N ALA A 118 -6.61 17.89 -2.74
CA ALA A 118 -5.56 18.82 -3.14
C ALA A 118 -5.52 19.03 -4.65
N THR A 119 -4.88 20.13 -5.06
CA THR A 119 -4.69 20.44 -6.48
C THR A 119 -3.87 19.35 -7.19
N PRO A 120 -4.02 19.19 -8.52
CA PRO A 120 -3.23 18.23 -9.30
C PRO A 120 -1.72 18.41 -9.13
N ARG A 121 -1.24 19.64 -8.86
CA ARG A 121 0.19 19.90 -8.61
C ARG A 121 0.68 19.28 -7.30
N ALA A 122 -0.10 19.39 -6.22
CA ALA A 122 0.24 18.78 -4.95
C ALA A 122 0.14 17.24 -5.02
N GLN A 123 -0.87 16.72 -5.70
CA GLN A 123 -1.00 15.28 -5.96
C GLN A 123 0.23 14.75 -6.72
N SER A 124 0.62 15.41 -7.81
CA SER A 124 1.79 15.03 -8.61
C SER A 124 3.08 15.02 -7.77
N ALA A 125 3.27 15.97 -6.87
CA ALA A 125 4.47 16.03 -6.03
C ALA A 125 4.62 14.80 -5.13
N LEU A 126 3.52 14.31 -4.53
CA LEU A 126 3.55 13.06 -3.76
C LEU A 126 3.80 11.84 -4.66
N LEU A 127 3.10 11.78 -5.79
CA LEU A 127 3.16 10.62 -6.70
C LEU A 127 4.52 10.48 -7.41
N GLU A 128 5.18 11.60 -7.70
CA GLU A 128 6.55 11.62 -8.23
C GLU A 128 7.54 11.13 -7.19
N ALA A 129 7.42 11.59 -5.94
CA ALA A 129 8.24 11.11 -4.83
C ALA A 129 8.07 9.60 -4.59
N MET A 130 6.84 9.08 -4.71
CA MET A 130 6.52 7.65 -4.63
C MET A 130 7.20 6.84 -5.74
N GLU A 131 7.18 7.33 -6.98
CA GLU A 131 7.73 6.60 -8.13
C GLU A 131 9.28 6.64 -8.16
N GLU A 132 9.87 7.80 -7.86
CA GLU A 132 11.32 8.00 -7.98
C GLU A 132 12.09 7.60 -6.72
N GLY A 133 11.43 7.53 -5.55
CA GLY A 133 12.09 7.25 -4.28
C GLY A 133 13.09 8.34 -3.84
N GLN A 134 12.98 9.53 -4.42
CA GLN A 134 13.80 10.70 -4.15
C GLN A 134 13.03 11.96 -4.56
N VAL A 135 13.48 13.14 -4.09
CA VAL A 135 12.96 14.43 -4.52
C VAL A 135 14.10 15.36 -4.88
N SER A 136 13.94 16.16 -5.93
CA SER A 136 14.86 17.24 -6.28
C SER A 136 14.30 18.61 -5.91
N VAL A 137 15.05 19.39 -5.14
CA VAL A 137 14.74 20.77 -4.73
C VAL A 137 15.96 21.64 -5.04
N GLU A 138 15.76 22.77 -5.73
CA GLU A 138 16.83 23.73 -6.10
C GLU A 138 18.12 23.11 -6.70
N ARG A 139 17.95 22.00 -7.45
CA ARG A 139 19.00 21.19 -8.13
C ARG A 139 19.77 20.22 -7.23
N GLU A 140 19.44 20.11 -5.95
CA GLU A 140 19.91 19.04 -5.09
C GLU A 140 18.87 17.92 -5.01
N THR A 141 19.33 16.66 -5.11
CA THR A 141 18.48 15.49 -5.02
C THR A 141 18.63 14.85 -3.64
N HIS A 142 17.51 14.72 -2.93
CA HIS A 142 17.42 14.15 -1.60
C HIS A 142 16.74 12.78 -1.69
N PRO A 143 17.42 11.68 -1.29
CA PRO A 143 16.81 10.36 -1.28
C PRO A 143 15.75 10.25 -0.18
N LEU A 144 14.66 9.54 -0.45
CA LEU A 144 13.67 9.19 0.56
C LEU A 144 14.21 8.10 1.50
N PRO A 145 13.66 7.96 2.72
CA PRO A 145 13.98 6.84 3.60
C PRO A 145 13.73 5.51 2.90
N LYS A 146 14.51 4.48 3.24
CA LYS A 146 14.32 3.12 2.73
C LYS A 146 14.17 2.17 3.92
N PRO A 147 13.05 1.44 4.00
CA PRO A 147 11.90 1.40 3.09
C PRO A 147 10.94 2.59 3.28
N PHE A 148 10.10 2.86 2.27
CA PHE A 148 9.12 3.95 2.25
C PHE A 148 7.73 3.43 1.87
N LEU A 149 6.72 3.75 2.67
CA LEU A 149 5.32 3.37 2.46
C LEU A 149 4.42 4.59 2.56
N VAL A 150 3.52 4.70 1.58
CA VAL A 150 2.47 5.72 1.57
C VAL A 150 1.14 5.00 1.68
N LEU A 151 0.36 5.39 2.68
CA LEU A 151 -1.04 5.04 2.83
C LEU A 151 -1.85 6.28 2.44
N ALA A 152 -2.29 6.35 1.19
CA ALA A 152 -3.14 7.43 0.72
C ALA A 152 -4.60 7.09 0.99
N THR A 153 -5.43 8.09 1.30
CA THR A 153 -6.87 7.88 1.50
C THR A 153 -7.66 8.79 0.57
N GLN A 154 -8.80 8.31 0.09
CA GLN A 154 -9.76 9.14 -0.62
C GLN A 154 -11.19 8.78 -0.20
N ASN A 155 -12.06 9.79 -0.20
CA ASN A 155 -13.48 9.61 0.09
C ASN A 155 -14.27 9.59 -1.24
N PRO A 156 -14.83 8.44 -1.66
CA PRO A 156 -15.52 8.33 -2.94
C PRO A 156 -16.84 9.09 -2.99
N MET A 157 -17.42 9.45 -1.84
CA MET A 157 -18.72 10.13 -1.78
C MET A 157 -18.61 11.66 -1.89
N GLU A 158 -17.41 12.21 -1.74
CA GLU A 158 -17.19 13.65 -1.75
C GLU A 158 -16.91 14.12 -3.19
N HIS A 159 -17.89 14.81 -3.79
CA HIS A 159 -17.82 15.24 -5.20
C HIS A 159 -17.56 16.75 -5.34
N LEU A 160 -17.74 17.53 -4.27
CA LEU A 160 -17.61 18.99 -4.29
C LEU A 160 -16.21 19.39 -3.83
N GLY A 161 -15.49 20.11 -4.69
CA GLY A 161 -14.14 20.61 -4.35
C GLY A 161 -13.05 19.55 -4.36
N THR A 162 -13.26 18.45 -5.10
CA THR A 162 -12.29 17.36 -5.26
C THR A 162 -11.72 17.29 -6.67
N TYR A 163 -10.46 16.92 -6.77
CA TYR A 163 -9.72 16.62 -8.00
C TYR A 163 -9.48 15.10 -8.06
N PRO A 164 -10.23 14.35 -8.89
CA PRO A 164 -10.04 12.91 -8.99
C PRO A 164 -8.65 12.59 -9.56
N LEU A 165 -8.07 11.50 -9.08
CA LEU A 165 -6.82 10.98 -9.62
C LEU A 165 -7.08 10.36 -11.01
N PRO A 166 -6.36 10.80 -12.06
CA PRO A 166 -6.37 10.12 -13.36
C PRO A 166 -5.93 8.65 -13.24
N GLU A 167 -6.33 7.82 -14.20
CA GLU A 167 -6.00 6.39 -14.24
C GLU A 167 -4.49 6.15 -14.22
N SER A 168 -3.73 6.99 -14.91
CA SER A 168 -2.26 6.94 -14.92
C SER A 168 -1.62 7.22 -13.54
N GLN A 169 -2.31 7.95 -12.67
CA GLN A 169 -1.88 8.21 -11.30
C GLN A 169 -2.31 7.09 -10.36
N LEU A 170 -3.51 6.54 -10.55
CA LEU A 170 -4.00 5.38 -9.81
C LEU A 170 -3.09 4.17 -10.00
N ASP A 171 -2.59 3.93 -11.23
CA ASP A 171 -1.68 2.80 -11.54
C ASP A 171 -0.39 2.79 -10.69
N ARG A 172 0.00 3.92 -10.08
CA ARG A 172 1.15 4.01 -9.16
C ARG A 172 0.90 3.40 -7.79
N PHE A 173 -0.37 3.20 -7.41
CA PHE A 173 -0.71 2.50 -6.17
C PHE A 173 -0.68 0.98 -6.41
N PHE A 174 -0.02 0.27 -5.52
CA PHE A 174 0.12 -1.19 -5.59
C PHE A 174 -1.20 -1.90 -5.29
N CYS A 175 -1.91 -1.45 -4.26
CA CYS A 175 -3.24 -1.93 -3.92
C CYS A 175 -4.23 -0.79 -3.72
N ARG A 176 -5.49 -1.05 -4.10
CA ARG A 176 -6.64 -0.24 -3.69
C ARG A 176 -7.55 -1.03 -2.76
N LEU A 177 -7.66 -0.57 -1.52
CA LEU A 177 -8.32 -1.29 -0.43
C LEU A 177 -9.52 -0.52 0.12
N ARG A 178 -10.41 -1.26 0.78
CA ARG A 178 -11.52 -0.74 1.59
C ARG A 178 -11.48 -1.41 2.95
N LEU A 179 -11.46 -0.64 4.03
CA LEU A 179 -11.59 -1.14 5.39
C LEU A 179 -13.06 -1.52 5.66
N GLY A 180 -14.01 -0.66 5.31
CA GLY A 180 -15.44 -0.87 5.58
C GLY A 180 -15.78 -0.87 7.08
N TYR A 181 -17.08 -1.00 7.39
CA TYR A 181 -17.54 -1.03 8.78
C TYR A 181 -16.99 -2.26 9.53
N PRO A 182 -16.64 -2.14 10.82
CA PRO A 182 -16.32 -3.31 11.63
C PRO A 182 -17.53 -4.25 11.73
N ASP A 183 -17.29 -5.54 11.92
CA ASP A 183 -18.36 -6.45 12.31
C ASP A 183 -18.89 -6.10 13.71
N ARG A 184 -20.04 -6.69 14.08
CA ARG A 184 -20.72 -6.39 15.35
C ARG A 184 -19.83 -6.60 16.59
N ASP A 185 -18.98 -7.62 16.59
CA ASP A 185 -18.13 -7.94 17.74
C ASP A 185 -16.91 -7.01 17.82
N ALA A 186 -16.31 -6.69 16.68
CA ALA A 186 -15.28 -5.67 16.54
C ALA A 186 -15.81 -4.29 16.96
N GLU A 187 -17.00 -3.91 16.52
CA GLU A 187 -17.64 -2.64 16.88
C GLU A 187 -17.94 -2.58 18.38
N ARG A 188 -18.43 -3.68 18.96
CA ARG A 188 -18.64 -3.77 20.41
C ARG A 188 -17.34 -3.58 21.20
N ARG A 189 -16.24 -4.21 20.78
CA ARG A 189 -14.91 -4.03 21.40
C ARG A 189 -14.44 -2.58 21.28
N LEU A 190 -14.66 -1.95 20.13
CA LEU A 190 -14.32 -0.55 19.89
C LEU A 190 -15.12 0.38 20.83
N LEU A 191 -16.43 0.17 20.96
CA LEU A 191 -17.30 0.96 21.84
C LEU A 191 -16.95 0.81 23.33
N LYS A 192 -16.50 -0.38 23.74
CA LYS A 192 -15.95 -0.60 25.09
C LYS A 192 -14.56 0.02 25.28
N GLY A 193 -13.92 0.49 24.21
CA GLY A 193 -12.56 1.01 24.22
C GLY A 193 -11.51 -0.08 24.44
N GLU A 194 -11.81 -1.34 24.13
CA GLU A 194 -10.88 -2.48 24.18
C GLU A 194 -9.91 -2.49 23.00
N VAL A 195 -10.29 -1.84 21.89
CA VAL A 195 -9.50 -1.67 20.65
C VAL A 195 -9.55 -0.22 20.15
N GLY A 196 -8.71 0.13 19.17
CA GLY A 196 -8.66 1.45 18.55
C GLY A 196 -7.56 2.37 19.08
N ARG A 197 -7.81 3.69 19.01
CA ARG A 197 -6.78 4.71 19.22
C ARG A 197 -6.16 4.70 20.63
N ARG A 198 -6.88 4.25 21.65
CA ARG A 198 -6.38 4.22 23.05
C ARG A 198 -5.25 3.20 23.23
N GLN A 199 -5.28 2.13 22.46
CA GLN A 199 -4.32 1.02 22.49
C GLN A 199 -2.98 1.43 21.87
N LEU A 200 -2.98 2.46 21.00
CA LEU A 200 -1.76 2.97 20.37
C LEU A 200 -0.73 3.44 21.41
N ALA A 201 -1.17 4.03 22.53
CA ALA A 201 -0.25 4.55 23.55
C ALA A 201 0.54 3.45 24.29
N GLY A 202 0.03 2.21 24.30
CA GLY A 202 0.69 1.07 24.91
C GLY A 202 1.41 0.15 23.91
N LEU A 203 1.37 0.48 22.63
CA LEU A 203 2.07 -0.30 21.61
C LEU A 203 3.58 -0.17 21.80
N LYS A 204 4.26 -1.31 21.71
CA LYS A 204 5.71 -1.39 21.65
C LYS A 204 6.11 -1.91 20.28
N PRO A 205 7.25 -1.46 19.73
CA PRO A 205 7.80 -2.05 18.52
C PRO A 205 7.95 -3.56 18.64
N VAL A 206 7.62 -4.27 17.57
CA VAL A 206 7.78 -5.73 17.44
C VAL A 206 8.68 -6.11 16.27
N ALA A 207 8.98 -5.15 15.40
CA ALA A 207 9.81 -5.27 14.22
C ALA A 207 10.62 -3.97 14.07
N SER A 208 11.69 -4.02 13.29
CA SER A 208 12.51 -2.87 12.93
C SER A 208 12.54 -2.66 11.41
N VAL A 209 13.10 -1.53 10.97
CA VAL A 209 13.41 -1.26 9.56
C VAL A 209 14.25 -2.38 8.92
N ARG A 210 15.19 -2.96 9.68
CA ARG A 210 16.02 -4.07 9.20
C ARG A 210 15.19 -5.32 8.93
N ASP A 211 14.22 -5.63 9.80
CA ASP A 211 13.35 -6.79 9.63
C ASP A 211 12.40 -6.60 8.43
N TRP A 212 11.92 -5.38 8.22
CA TRP A 212 11.15 -5.03 7.03
C TRP A 212 11.96 -5.27 5.76
N LEU A 213 13.17 -4.72 5.64
CA LEU A 213 14.03 -4.94 4.46
C LEU A 213 14.36 -6.42 4.24
N ALA A 214 14.70 -7.15 5.30
CA ALA A 214 14.97 -8.59 5.20
C ALA A 214 13.75 -9.38 4.70
N ALA A 215 12.54 -8.99 5.13
CA ALA A 215 11.31 -9.59 4.64
C ALA A 215 11.02 -9.24 3.16
N GLN A 216 11.32 -8.02 2.72
CA GLN A 216 11.21 -7.64 1.30
C GLN A 216 12.15 -8.50 0.44
N ASP A 217 13.41 -8.66 0.86
CA ASP A 217 14.40 -9.48 0.15
C ASP A 217 13.96 -10.95 0.06
N ALA A 218 13.43 -11.50 1.16
CA ALA A 218 12.90 -12.88 1.19
C ALA A 218 11.72 -13.07 0.24
N VAL A 219 10.76 -12.13 0.24
CA VAL A 219 9.62 -12.15 -0.70
C VAL A 219 10.10 -12.04 -2.15
N GLN A 220 11.07 -11.18 -2.45
CA GLN A 220 11.63 -11.06 -3.78
C GLN A 220 12.36 -12.33 -4.24
N ALA A 221 12.98 -13.08 -3.32
CA ALA A 221 13.66 -14.33 -3.62
C ALA A 221 12.71 -15.53 -3.88
N MET A 222 11.42 -15.42 -3.56
CA MET A 222 10.46 -16.50 -3.75
C MET A 222 10.35 -16.95 -5.22
N PRO A 223 10.46 -18.25 -5.51
CA PRO A 223 10.36 -18.76 -6.88
C PRO A 223 8.91 -18.73 -7.37
N VAL A 224 8.76 -18.56 -8.69
CA VAL A 224 7.47 -18.65 -9.40
C VAL A 224 7.68 -19.63 -10.57
N SER A 225 6.82 -20.63 -10.66
CA SER A 225 6.88 -21.62 -11.75
C SER A 225 6.34 -21.05 -13.06
N ASP A 226 6.89 -21.48 -14.19
CA ASP A 226 6.39 -21.10 -15.53
C ASP A 226 4.89 -21.38 -15.70
N VAL A 227 4.40 -22.51 -15.18
CA VAL A 227 2.96 -22.86 -15.18
C VAL A 227 2.08 -21.77 -14.54
N LEU A 228 2.57 -21.13 -13.49
CA LEU A 228 1.83 -20.05 -12.82
C LEU A 228 1.94 -18.73 -13.60
N LEU A 229 3.09 -18.49 -14.24
CA LEU A 229 3.25 -17.34 -15.13
C LEU A 229 2.32 -17.46 -16.34
N ASP A 230 2.19 -18.64 -16.93
CA ASP A 230 1.26 -18.91 -18.01
C ASP A 230 -0.19 -18.63 -17.58
N TYR A 231 -0.59 -19.10 -16.39
CA TYR A 231 -1.91 -18.77 -15.82
C TYR A 231 -2.14 -17.26 -15.66
N VAL A 232 -1.15 -16.53 -15.15
CA VAL A 232 -1.24 -15.06 -15.02
C VAL A 232 -1.30 -14.40 -16.40
N LEU A 233 -0.54 -14.88 -17.39
CA LEU A 233 -0.57 -14.36 -18.75
C LEU A 233 -1.93 -14.58 -19.42
N GLU A 234 -2.57 -15.73 -19.19
CA GLU A 234 -3.93 -16.00 -19.67
C GLU A 234 -4.95 -15.02 -19.06
N LEU A 235 -4.90 -14.81 -17.74
CA LEU A 235 -5.74 -13.81 -17.07
C LEU A 235 -5.53 -12.40 -17.63
N LEU A 236 -4.28 -11.99 -17.84
CA LEU A 236 -3.96 -10.69 -18.40
C LEU A 236 -4.39 -10.56 -19.87
N ALA A 237 -4.28 -11.61 -20.67
CA ALA A 237 -4.73 -11.63 -22.05
C ALA A 237 -6.25 -11.45 -22.13
N LEU A 238 -7.00 -12.21 -21.31
CA LEU A 238 -8.45 -12.09 -21.22
C LEU A 238 -8.89 -10.71 -20.68
N SER A 239 -8.10 -10.09 -19.80
CA SER A 239 -8.37 -8.72 -19.36
C SER A 239 -8.24 -7.67 -20.48
N ARG A 240 -7.53 -7.98 -21.57
CA ARG A 240 -7.18 -7.02 -22.65
C ARG A 240 -7.94 -7.24 -23.95
N ASP A 241 -8.73 -8.31 -24.06
CA ASP A 241 -9.39 -8.70 -25.31
C ASP A 241 -10.65 -7.88 -25.63
N GLY A 242 -11.10 -7.05 -24.68
CA GLY A 242 -12.29 -6.20 -24.82
C GLY A 242 -13.61 -6.88 -24.45
N SER A 243 -13.60 -8.15 -24.02
CA SER A 243 -14.81 -8.90 -23.68
C SER A 243 -15.40 -8.50 -22.32
N TRP A 244 -14.53 -8.25 -21.35
CA TRP A 244 -14.90 -7.90 -19.97
C TRP A 244 -14.60 -6.44 -19.63
N LEU A 245 -13.55 -5.87 -20.22
CA LEU A 245 -12.96 -4.60 -19.83
C LEU A 245 -12.73 -3.73 -21.07
N SER A 246 -13.09 -2.45 -20.98
CA SER A 246 -12.76 -1.44 -21.99
C SER A 246 -11.32 -0.97 -21.88
N LEU A 247 -10.71 -1.06 -20.69
CA LEU A 247 -9.28 -0.88 -20.44
C LEU A 247 -8.76 -2.07 -19.64
N GLY A 248 -7.91 -2.89 -20.26
CA GLY A 248 -7.30 -4.05 -19.62
C GLY A 248 -6.08 -3.76 -18.76
N ALA A 249 -5.58 -4.78 -18.05
CA ALA A 249 -4.49 -4.62 -17.10
C ALA A 249 -3.14 -4.31 -17.77
N SER A 250 -2.37 -3.36 -17.23
CA SER A 250 -1.03 -3.00 -17.72
C SER A 250 0.01 -4.11 -17.46
N PRO A 251 1.18 -4.10 -18.14
CA PRO A 251 2.30 -4.98 -17.78
C PRO A 251 2.77 -4.79 -16.33
N ARG A 252 2.74 -3.54 -15.82
CA ARG A 252 3.02 -3.22 -14.42
C ARG A 252 2.04 -3.92 -13.48
N ALA A 253 0.74 -3.93 -13.80
CA ALA A 253 -0.27 -4.65 -13.03
C ALA A 253 0.00 -6.16 -12.96
N GLY A 254 0.47 -6.76 -14.04
CA GLY A 254 0.89 -8.17 -14.06
C GLY A 254 2.09 -8.45 -13.15
N ALA A 255 3.12 -7.60 -13.20
CA ALA A 255 4.30 -7.73 -12.35
C ALA A 255 3.96 -7.56 -10.87
N ASP A 256 3.16 -6.55 -10.53
CA ASP A 256 2.71 -6.28 -9.17
C ASP A 256 1.84 -7.42 -8.61
N LEU A 257 0.97 -8.00 -9.45
CA LEU A 257 0.15 -9.15 -9.08
C LEU A 257 1.00 -10.38 -8.72
N VAL A 258 2.04 -10.67 -9.52
CA VAL A 258 2.97 -11.78 -9.23
C VAL A 258 3.75 -11.49 -7.95
N ALA A 259 4.22 -10.26 -7.75
CA ALA A 259 4.90 -9.87 -6.51
C ALA A 259 3.98 -10.02 -5.28
N ALA A 260 2.72 -9.60 -5.40
CA ALA A 260 1.72 -9.74 -4.35
C ALA A 260 1.44 -11.22 -4.02
N ALA A 261 1.34 -12.06 -5.05
CA ALA A 261 1.13 -13.49 -4.88
C ALA A 261 2.32 -14.16 -4.17
N LYS A 262 3.57 -13.76 -4.49
CA LYS A 262 4.78 -14.19 -3.79
C LYS A 262 4.75 -13.79 -2.31
N ALA A 263 4.44 -12.53 -2.02
CA ALA A 263 4.35 -12.02 -0.65
C ALA A 263 3.30 -12.79 0.16
N ARG A 264 2.14 -13.05 -0.44
CA ARG A 264 1.07 -13.82 0.18
C ARG A 264 1.51 -15.26 0.46
N ALA A 265 2.07 -15.96 -0.52
CA ALA A 265 2.59 -17.31 -0.31
C ALA A 265 3.61 -17.38 0.83
N TRP A 266 4.52 -16.41 0.87
CA TRP A 266 5.53 -16.29 1.92
C TRP A 266 4.93 -16.06 3.30
N LEU A 267 3.97 -15.13 3.45
CA LEU A 267 3.25 -14.89 4.72
C LEU A 267 2.51 -16.14 5.21
N HIS A 268 1.99 -16.95 4.29
CA HIS A 268 1.33 -18.24 4.57
C HIS A 268 2.31 -19.41 4.75
N ASN A 269 3.61 -19.14 4.93
CA ASN A 269 4.66 -20.15 5.15
C ASN A 269 4.73 -21.21 4.04
N ARG A 270 4.49 -20.82 2.79
CA ARG A 270 4.66 -21.67 1.61
C ARG A 270 5.92 -21.27 0.86
N SER A 271 6.62 -22.27 0.32
CA SER A 271 7.82 -22.10 -0.51
C SER A 271 7.51 -22.00 -2.01
N TYR A 272 6.22 -22.02 -2.37
CA TYR A 272 5.74 -21.92 -3.74
C TYR A 272 4.49 -21.04 -3.78
N VAL A 273 4.34 -20.32 -4.89
CA VAL A 273 3.15 -19.51 -5.17
C VAL A 273 2.08 -20.39 -5.82
N SER A 274 0.84 -20.23 -5.41
CA SER A 274 -0.31 -20.95 -5.97
C SER A 274 -1.25 -20.00 -6.70
N ALA A 275 -2.12 -20.56 -7.56
CA ALA A 275 -3.17 -19.77 -8.21
C ALA A 275 -4.11 -19.07 -7.21
N ALA A 276 -4.34 -19.67 -6.03
CA ALA A 276 -5.12 -19.03 -4.97
C ALA A 276 -4.50 -17.73 -4.45
N ASP A 277 -3.17 -17.58 -4.52
CA ASP A 277 -2.50 -16.31 -4.16
C ASP A 277 -2.73 -15.23 -5.19
N VAL A 278 -2.67 -15.61 -6.46
CA VAL A 278 -2.97 -14.72 -7.60
C VAL A 278 -4.42 -14.26 -7.51
N GLN A 279 -5.35 -15.18 -7.31
CA GLN A 279 -6.78 -14.89 -7.22
C GLN A 279 -7.10 -13.96 -6.04
N ALA A 280 -6.52 -14.21 -4.86
CA ALA A 280 -6.72 -13.37 -3.68
C ALA A 280 -6.24 -11.93 -3.87
N MET A 281 -5.18 -11.72 -4.65
CA MET A 281 -4.61 -10.40 -4.94
C MET A 281 -5.11 -9.77 -6.24
N TRP A 282 -5.91 -10.50 -7.03
CA TRP A 282 -6.44 -10.05 -8.31
C TRP A 282 -7.20 -8.73 -8.21
N GLN A 283 -8.24 -8.69 -7.37
CA GLN A 283 -9.07 -7.50 -7.19
C GLN A 283 -8.33 -6.36 -6.47
N PRO A 284 -7.59 -6.59 -5.36
CA PRO A 284 -6.83 -5.53 -4.69
C PRO A 284 -5.78 -4.84 -5.58
N CYS A 285 -5.10 -5.58 -6.46
CA CYS A 285 -4.04 -5.04 -7.31
C CYS A 285 -4.56 -4.43 -8.62
N LEU A 286 -5.60 -5.02 -9.24
CA LEU A 286 -6.06 -4.58 -10.55
C LEU A 286 -7.29 -3.69 -10.52
N GLY A 287 -8.08 -3.70 -9.43
CA GLY A 287 -9.40 -3.06 -9.41
C GLY A 287 -9.41 -1.57 -9.76
N HIS A 288 -8.29 -0.87 -9.59
CA HIS A 288 -8.12 0.56 -9.93
C HIS A 288 -7.31 0.81 -11.21
N ARG A 289 -6.85 -0.25 -11.87
CA ARG A 289 -5.99 -0.20 -13.07
C ARG A 289 -6.72 -0.60 -14.35
N VAL A 290 -7.97 -1.03 -14.23
CA VAL A 290 -8.80 -1.49 -15.33
C VAL A 290 -10.13 -0.76 -15.33
N LEU A 291 -10.78 -0.71 -16.49
CA LEU A 291 -12.11 -0.12 -16.65
C LEU A 291 -13.05 -1.13 -17.31
N ALA A 292 -14.26 -1.24 -16.77
CA ALA A 292 -15.36 -1.99 -17.34
C ALA A 292 -16.45 -1.01 -17.80
N GLU A 293 -17.29 -1.41 -18.76
CA GLU A 293 -18.50 -0.63 -19.09
C GLU A 293 -19.55 -0.67 -17.95
N GLY A 294 -19.48 -1.70 -17.11
CA GLY A 294 -20.33 -1.89 -15.93
C GLY A 294 -19.52 -1.97 -14.63
N ASP A 295 -19.87 -2.93 -13.78
CA ASP A 295 -19.16 -3.15 -12.51
C ASP A 295 -17.79 -3.82 -12.75
N THR A 296 -16.72 -3.07 -12.51
CA THR A 296 -15.34 -3.55 -12.61
C THR A 296 -15.04 -4.74 -11.71
N GLN A 297 -15.64 -4.80 -10.51
CA GLN A 297 -15.41 -5.93 -9.60
C GLN A 297 -16.03 -7.21 -10.15
N ALA A 298 -17.27 -7.13 -10.65
CA ALA A 298 -17.94 -8.25 -11.29
C ALA A 298 -17.20 -8.71 -12.55
N ALA A 299 -16.70 -7.78 -13.36
CA ALA A 299 -15.91 -8.10 -14.56
C ALA A 299 -14.61 -8.86 -14.21
N LEU A 300 -13.87 -8.39 -13.20
CA LEU A 300 -12.65 -9.06 -12.73
C LEU A 300 -12.93 -10.46 -12.16
N ALA A 301 -14.05 -10.65 -11.44
CA ALA A 301 -14.47 -11.96 -10.95
C ALA A 301 -14.81 -12.92 -12.10
N GLY A 302 -15.53 -12.43 -13.11
CA GLY A 302 -15.87 -13.23 -14.29
C GLY A 302 -14.66 -13.69 -15.10
N ILE A 303 -13.60 -12.88 -15.18
CA ILE A 303 -12.32 -13.29 -15.78
C ILE A 303 -11.72 -14.48 -15.01
N LEU A 304 -11.72 -14.45 -13.67
CA LEU A 304 -11.18 -15.54 -12.85
C LEU A 304 -11.95 -16.85 -13.05
N GLU A 305 -13.27 -16.78 -13.26
CA GLU A 305 -14.12 -17.96 -13.48
C GLU A 305 -13.90 -18.60 -14.86
N GLN A 306 -13.48 -17.82 -15.87
CA GLN A 306 -13.24 -18.33 -17.23
C GLN A 306 -11.88 -19.00 -17.41
N VAL A 307 -10.85 -18.57 -16.66
CA VAL A 307 -9.51 -19.13 -16.79
C VAL A 307 -9.35 -20.34 -15.86
N THR A 308 -8.99 -21.48 -16.44
CA THR A 308 -8.85 -22.72 -15.69
C THR A 308 -7.63 -22.63 -14.76
N VAL A 309 -7.83 -23.00 -13.50
CA VAL A 309 -6.75 -23.04 -12.52
C VAL A 309 -5.78 -24.17 -12.88
N PRO A 310 -4.46 -23.91 -12.96
CA PRO A 310 -3.48 -24.97 -13.21
C PRO A 310 -3.52 -26.01 -12.09
N ALA A 311 -3.41 -27.29 -12.48
CA ALA A 311 -3.43 -28.44 -11.58
C ALA A 311 -2.18 -28.55 -10.70
#